data_AF-A0AAQ4FNT8-F1
#
_entry.id   AF-A0AAQ4FNT8-F1
#
_cell.length_a   1.000
_cell.length_b   1.000
_cell.length_c   1.000
_cell.angle_alpha   90.00
_cell.angle_beta   90.00
_cell.angle_gamma   90.00
#
_symmetry.space_group_name_H-M   'P 1'
#
loop_
_entity.id
_entity.type
_entity.pdbx_description
1 polymer ?
#
loop_
_entity_poly.entity_id
_entity_poly.type
_entity_poly.pdbx_seq_one_letter_code
_entity_poly.pdbx_strand_id
1 'polypeptide(L)'
;MGKQAVPGARGQRLCQDAMGRLKEVVRACRQHKQRVQLAVSFLGIKIRDENTWALLFYHPVHRISFISPDTSNARVVYTCLGSDNSNRYITIKTKKAAAELETALVALSRWC
;
A
#
# COMPACT_ATOMS: atom_id res chain seq x y z
N MET A 1 6.23 4.27 -3.75
CA MET A 1 5.14 4.02 -2.78
C MET A 1 4.61 5.37 -2.29
N GLY A 2 3.34 5.46 -1.88
CA GLY A 2 2.78 6.64 -1.21
C GLY A 2 2.09 6.27 0.10
N LYS A 3 2.04 7.19 1.07
CA LYS A 3 1.41 6.98 2.38
C LYS A 3 0.60 8.21 2.79
N GLN A 4 -0.60 8.01 3.34
CA GLN A 4 -1.46 9.10 3.80
C GLN A 4 -2.32 8.68 5.01
N ALA A 5 -2.62 9.61 5.91
CA ALA A 5 -3.61 9.38 6.97
C ALA A 5 -5.03 9.42 6.39
N VAL A 6 -5.90 8.51 6.84
CA VAL A 6 -7.28 8.41 6.36
C VAL A 6 -8.25 8.31 7.54
N PRO A 7 -9.50 8.80 7.41
CA PRO A 7 -10.45 8.83 8.51
C PRO A 7 -11.06 7.46 8.83
N GLY A 8 -10.92 6.47 7.95
CA GLY A 8 -11.55 5.15 8.09
C GLY A 8 -10.63 4.00 7.68
N ALA A 9 -10.96 2.80 8.14
CA ALA A 9 -10.14 1.60 7.97
C ALA A 9 -10.41 0.85 6.65
N ARG A 10 -11.53 1.11 5.96
CA ARG A 10 -11.98 0.37 4.77
C ARG A 10 -12.75 1.28 3.79
N GLY A 11 -12.75 0.92 2.50
CA GLY A 11 -13.62 1.54 1.48
C GLY A 11 -12.89 1.99 0.22
N GLN A 12 -13.41 1.59 -0.95
CA GLN A 12 -12.80 1.91 -2.25
C GLN A 12 -12.78 3.42 -2.55
N ARG A 13 -13.86 4.15 -2.21
CA ARG A 13 -13.91 5.62 -2.38
C ARG A 13 -12.86 6.33 -1.53
N LEU A 14 -12.68 5.89 -0.29
CA LEU A 14 -11.63 6.39 0.60
C LEU A 14 -10.24 6.13 0.02
N CYS A 15 -10.00 4.96 -0.57
CA CYS A 15 -8.76 4.65 -1.28
C CYS A 15 -8.55 5.57 -2.49
N GLN A 16 -9.58 5.81 -3.31
CA GLN A 16 -9.50 6.68 -4.47
C GLN A 16 -9.20 8.14 -4.08
N ASP A 17 -9.90 8.67 -3.07
CA ASP A 17 -9.69 10.04 -2.58
C ASP A 17 -8.27 10.22 -2.03
N ALA A 18 -7.77 9.24 -1.27
CA ALA A 18 -6.40 9.25 -0.76
C ALA A 18 -5.36 9.14 -1.90
N MET A 19 -5.61 8.34 -2.93
CA MET A 19 -4.75 8.31 -4.12
C MET A 19 -4.73 9.65 -4.85
N GLY A 20 -5.88 10.32 -4.97
CA GLY A 20 -6.00 11.65 -5.57
C GLY A 20 -5.09 12.66 -4.88
N ARG A 21 -5.20 12.79 -3.56
CA ARG A 21 -4.34 13.67 -2.76
C ARG A 21 -2.86 13.30 -2.85
N LEU A 22 -2.53 12.01 -2.83
CA LEU A 22 -1.14 11.56 -3.01
C LEU A 22 -0.56 11.93 -4.38
N LYS A 23 -1.37 11.86 -5.45
CA LYS A 23 -0.96 12.29 -6.80
C LYS A 23 -0.67 13.79 -6.84
N GLU A 24 -1.50 14.60 -6.18
CA GLU A 24 -1.30 16.05 -6.07
C GLU A 24 0.00 16.41 -5.35
N VAL A 25 0.26 15.78 -4.20
CA VAL A 25 1.50 15.99 -3.43
C VAL A 25 2.73 15.60 -4.25
N VAL A 26 2.71 14.44 -4.90
CA VAL A 26 3.83 14.01 -5.77
C VAL A 26 4.04 14.99 -6.93
N ARG A 27 2.96 15.52 -7.52
CA ARG A 27 3.04 16.53 -8.59
C ARG A 27 3.62 17.85 -8.08
N ALA A 28 3.21 18.29 -6.89
CA ALA A 28 3.69 19.52 -6.26
C ALA A 28 5.17 19.44 -5.86
N CYS A 29 5.60 18.33 -5.26
CA CYS A 29 6.97 18.13 -4.82
C CYS A 29 7.97 17.80 -5.94
N ARG A 30 7.49 17.57 -7.18
CA ARG A 30 8.29 17.07 -8.33
C ARG A 30 9.19 15.87 -7.99
N GLN A 31 8.78 15.07 -7.00
CA GLN A 31 9.57 13.96 -6.52
C GLN A 31 9.37 12.73 -7.40
N HIS A 32 10.48 12.07 -7.75
CA HIS A 32 10.42 10.77 -8.40
C HIS A 32 9.99 9.70 -7.39
N LYS A 33 9.18 8.73 -7.85
CA LYS A 33 8.75 7.61 -7.01
C LYS A 33 9.99 6.77 -6.65
N GLN A 34 10.33 6.69 -5.37
CA GLN A 34 11.39 5.82 -4.89
C GLN A 34 11.11 4.37 -5.30
N ARG A 35 12.11 3.73 -5.90
CA ARG A 35 12.06 2.31 -6.24
C ARG A 35 12.39 1.50 -4.98
N VAL A 36 11.57 0.50 -4.73
CA VAL A 36 11.62 -0.31 -3.51
C VAL A 36 11.45 -1.78 -3.87
N GLN A 37 12.03 -2.66 -3.06
CA GLN A 37 11.72 -4.08 -3.06
C GLN A 37 10.55 -4.33 -2.10
N LEU A 38 9.56 -5.10 -2.54
CA LEU A 38 8.43 -5.54 -1.73
C LEU A 38 8.56 -7.04 -1.45
N ALA A 39 8.50 -7.43 -0.19
CA ALA A 39 8.47 -8.82 0.25
C ALA A 39 7.20 -9.09 1.06
N VAL A 40 6.45 -10.12 0.66
CA VAL A 40 5.19 -10.53 1.29
C VAL A 40 5.41 -11.88 1.96
N SER A 41 4.98 -12.01 3.21
CA SER A 41 5.13 -13.21 4.03
C SER A 41 3.97 -13.37 5.00
N PHE A 42 3.86 -14.52 5.67
CA PHE A 42 2.86 -14.75 6.73
C PHE A 42 2.93 -13.73 7.87
N LEU A 43 4.09 -13.11 8.11
CA LEU A 43 4.26 -12.07 9.12
C LEU A 43 3.85 -10.67 8.65
N GLY A 44 3.63 -10.47 7.35
CA GLY A 44 3.21 -9.21 6.77
C GLY A 44 4.04 -8.76 5.57
N ILE A 45 3.96 -7.46 5.29
CA ILE A 45 4.61 -6.79 4.16
C ILE A 45 5.87 -6.07 4.65
N LYS A 46 7.00 -6.38 4.03
CA LYS A 46 8.28 -5.67 4.22
C LYS A 46 8.60 -4.89 2.95
N ILE A 47 9.01 -3.63 3.14
CA ILE A 47 9.40 -2.73 2.06
C ILE A 47 10.84 -2.32 2.32
N ARG A 48 11.71 -2.61 1.36
CA ARG A 48 13.14 -2.32 1.43
C ARG A 48 13.54 -1.37 0.33
N ASP A 49 14.57 -0.57 0.59
CA ASP A 49 15.22 0.20 -0.44
C ASP A 49 15.90 -0.73 -1.46
N GLU A 50 15.77 -0.45 -2.76
CA GLU A 50 16.31 -1.33 -3.81
C GLU A 50 17.84 -1.30 -3.89
N ASN A 51 18.48 -0.20 -3.45
CA ASN A 51 19.92 -0.03 -3.56
C ASN A 51 20.66 -0.50 -2.30
N THR A 52 20.17 -0.08 -1.14
CA THR A 52 20.82 -0.33 0.16
C THR A 52 20.31 -1.57 0.87
N TRP A 53 19.19 -2.16 0.40
CA TRP A 53 18.48 -3.26 1.06
C TRP A 53 17.98 -2.96 2.48
N ALA A 54 18.08 -1.69 2.91
CA ALA A 54 17.61 -1.24 4.20
C ALA A 54 16.09 -1.42 4.32
N LEU A 55 15.63 -1.92 5.47
CA LEU A 55 14.21 -2.04 5.77
C LEU A 55 13.62 -0.64 6.01
N LEU A 56 12.81 -0.16 5.07
CA LEU A 56 12.15 1.14 5.16
C LEU A 56 10.85 1.04 5.96
N PHE A 57 10.05 0.01 5.66
CA PHE A 57 8.76 -0.17 6.30
C PHE A 57 8.45 -1.64 6.56
N TYR A 58 7.79 -1.91 7.68
CA TYR A 58 7.21 -3.20 8.01
C TYR A 58 5.76 -3.04 8.45
N HIS A 59 4.88 -3.80 7.82
CA HIS A 59 3.44 -3.78 8.06
C HIS A 59 2.99 -5.20 8.42
N PRO A 60 2.73 -5.48 9.71
CA PRO A 60 2.29 -6.82 10.10
C PRO A 60 0.87 -7.13 9.62
N VAL A 61 0.57 -8.40 9.33
CA VAL A 61 -0.71 -8.81 8.73
C VAL A 61 -1.91 -8.36 9.56
N HIS A 62 -1.85 -8.48 10.89
CA HIS A 62 -2.94 -8.10 11.80
C HIS A 62 -3.30 -6.60 11.74
N ARG A 63 -2.46 -5.75 11.15
CA ARG A 63 -2.78 -4.32 10.93
C ARG A 63 -3.38 -4.05 9.57
N ILE A 64 -3.38 -4.99 8.65
CA ILE A 64 -3.94 -4.80 7.31
C ILE A 64 -5.46 -4.94 7.40
N SER A 65 -6.17 -3.82 7.26
CA SER A 65 -7.62 -3.76 7.43
C SER A 65 -8.38 -3.90 6.13
N PHE A 66 -7.79 -3.50 5.01
CA PHE A 66 -8.41 -3.52 3.69
C PHE A 66 -7.38 -3.53 2.57
N ILE A 67 -7.67 -4.30 1.52
CA ILE A 67 -6.88 -4.36 0.29
C ILE A 67 -7.84 -4.16 -0.87
N SER A 68 -7.46 -3.32 -1.83
CA SER A 68 -8.24 -3.13 -3.06
C SER A 68 -7.34 -2.82 -4.24
N PRO A 69 -7.63 -3.37 -5.43
CA PRO A 69 -6.95 -2.98 -6.66
C PRO A 69 -7.37 -1.58 -7.10
N ASP A 70 -6.53 -0.94 -7.91
CA ASP A 70 -6.90 0.28 -8.63
C ASP A 70 -7.58 -0.08 -9.95
N THR A 71 -8.85 0.28 -10.09
CA THR A 71 -9.62 0.07 -11.33
C THR A 71 -9.07 0.87 -12.51
N SER A 72 -8.36 1.98 -12.26
CA SER A 72 -7.73 2.80 -13.29
C SER A 72 -6.32 2.34 -13.68
N ASN A 73 -5.70 1.47 -12.87
CA ASN A 73 -4.33 1.02 -13.09
C ASN A 73 -4.08 -0.37 -12.51
N ALA A 74 -4.06 -1.39 -13.37
CA ALA A 74 -3.81 -2.78 -12.98
C ALA A 74 -2.45 -3.05 -12.30
N ARG A 75 -1.56 -2.05 -12.19
CA ARG A 75 -0.27 -2.15 -11.51
C ARG A 75 -0.28 -1.51 -10.12
N VAL A 76 -1.44 -1.05 -9.64
CA VAL A 76 -1.55 -0.38 -8.35
C VAL A 76 -2.48 -1.17 -7.45
N VAL A 77 -2.01 -1.43 -6.23
CA VAL A 77 -2.79 -2.01 -5.14
C VAL A 77 -2.76 -1.03 -3.96
N TYR A 78 -3.91 -0.91 -3.34
CA TYR A 78 -4.15 -0.10 -2.17
C TYR A 78 -4.20 -0.98 -0.94
N THR A 79 -3.55 -0.54 0.13
CA THR A 79 -3.57 -1.21 1.43
C THR A 79 -3.89 -0.20 2.51
N CYS A 80 -5.00 -0.41 3.23
CA CYS A 80 -5.28 0.33 4.45
C CYS A 80 -4.74 -0.45 5.64
N LEU A 81 -4.12 0.28 6.55
CA LEU A 81 -3.65 -0.21 7.82
C LEU A 81 -4.54 0.38 8.91
N GLY A 82 -5.17 -0.49 9.68
CA GLY A 82 -5.97 -0.14 10.85
C GLY A 82 -5.11 -0.08 12.12
N SER A 83 -5.37 0.93 12.94
CA SER A 83 -5.01 0.94 14.37
C SER A 83 -6.08 1.73 15.12
N ASP A 84 -6.23 1.46 16.42
CA ASP A 84 -7.35 1.90 17.27
C ASP A 84 -7.73 3.37 17.12
N ASN A 85 -6.80 4.26 16.74
CA ASN A 85 -7.06 5.67 16.42
C ASN A 85 -6.26 6.23 15.23
N SER A 86 -5.57 5.41 14.43
CA SER A 86 -4.81 5.94 13.27
C SER A 86 -4.85 5.01 12.06
N ASN A 87 -5.76 5.30 11.13
CA ASN A 87 -5.82 4.58 9.88
C ASN A 87 -4.84 5.20 8.87
N ARG A 88 -4.05 4.34 8.23
CA ARG A 88 -3.06 4.77 7.24
C ARG A 88 -3.30 4.06 5.94
N TYR A 89 -3.35 4.85 4.88
CA TYR A 89 -3.48 4.41 3.52
C TYR A 89 -2.11 4.31 2.87
N ILE A 90 -1.86 3.21 2.17
CA ILE A 90 -0.61 2.93 1.48
C ILE A 90 -0.91 2.54 0.03
N THR A 91 -0.11 3.07 -0.89
CA THR A 91 -0.17 2.72 -2.31
C THR A 91 1.11 2.06 -2.76
N ILE A 92 0.95 0.88 -3.35
CA ILE A 92 2.04 0.10 -3.93
C ILE A 92 1.82 0.10 -5.43
N LYS A 93 2.81 0.62 -6.17
CA LYS A 93 2.86 0.55 -7.63
C LYS A 93 3.91 -0.49 -8.03
N THR A 94 3.48 -1.53 -8.72
CA THR A 94 4.33 -2.60 -9.23
C THR A 94 4.82 -2.30 -10.65
N LYS A 95 5.90 -2.96 -11.08
CA LYS A 95 6.37 -2.89 -12.47
C LYS A 95 5.44 -3.63 -13.42
N LYS A 96 4.96 -4.82 -13.00
CA LYS A 96 4.00 -5.69 -13.70
C LYS A 96 2.58 -5.52 -13.14
N ALA A 97 1.61 -6.25 -13.68
CA ALA A 97 0.26 -6.33 -13.11
C ALA A 97 0.33 -6.77 -11.63
N ALA A 98 -0.52 -6.19 -10.79
CA ALA A 98 -0.50 -6.40 -9.35
C ALA A 98 -1.49 -7.48 -8.88
N ALA A 99 -2.16 -8.18 -9.80
CA ALA A 99 -3.18 -9.20 -9.47
C ALA A 99 -2.63 -10.33 -8.58
N GLU A 100 -1.41 -10.80 -8.86
CA GLU A 100 -0.74 -11.81 -8.02
C GLU A 100 -0.46 -11.28 -6.60
N LEU A 101 0.00 -10.03 -6.51
CA LEU A 101 0.25 -9.38 -5.23
C LEU A 101 -1.05 -9.16 -4.45
N GLU A 102 -2.11 -8.71 -5.11
CA GLU A 102 -3.43 -8.54 -4.53
C GLU A 102 -3.94 -9.87 -3.95
N THR A 103 -3.89 -10.94 -4.76
CA THR A 103 -4.30 -12.28 -4.32
C THR A 103 -3.52 -12.74 -3.10
N ALA A 104 -2.19 -12.57 -3.11
CA ALA A 104 -1.34 -12.94 -1.99
C ALA A 104 -1.68 -12.15 -0.71
N LEU A 105 -1.92 -10.84 -0.83
CA LEU A 105 -2.27 -10.00 0.31
C LEU A 105 -3.66 -10.31 0.86
N VAL A 106 -4.65 -10.51 -0.02
CA VAL A 106 -6.02 -10.86 0.37
C VAL A 106 -6.04 -12.20 1.07
N ALA A 107 -5.32 -13.20 0.54
CA ALA A 107 -5.13 -14.48 1.19
C ALA A 107 -4.61 -14.26 2.61
N LEU A 108 -3.47 -13.58 2.77
CA LEU A 108 -2.88 -13.32 4.10
C LEU A 108 -3.83 -12.64 5.08
N SER A 109 -4.59 -11.63 4.65
CA SER A 109 -5.54 -10.92 5.52
C SER A 109 -6.71 -11.79 6.00
N ARG A 110 -7.00 -12.92 5.34
CA ARG A 110 -8.07 -13.85 5.73
C ARG A 110 -7.63 -14.92 6.73
N TRP A 111 -6.32 -15.10 6.93
CA TRP A 111 -5.75 -16.08 7.86
C TRP A 111 -5.44 -15.48 9.25
N CYS A 112 -5.97 -14.30 9.55
CA CYS A 112 -5.81 -13.61 10.84
C CYS A 112 -7.17 -13.30 11.47
#